data_AF-A0A0P9RD49-F1
#
_entry.id   AF-A0A0P9RD49-F1
#
_cell.length_a   1.000
_cell.length_b   1.000
_cell.length_c   1.000
_cell.angle_alpha   90.00
_cell.angle_beta   90.00
_cell.angle_gamma   90.00
#
_symmetry.space_group_name_H-M   'P 1'
#
loop_
_entity.id
_entity.type
_entity.pdbx_description
1 polymer ?
#
loop_
_entity_poly.entity_id
_entity_poly.type
_entity_poly.pdbx_seq_one_letter_code
_entity_poly.pdbx_strand_id
1 'polypeptide(L)' 'MADIYALARLRLAAQGISAVYGGGLDTFTDPRFFSYRRATRTGRFASLIWIEHA' A
#
# COMPACT_ATOMS: atom_id res chain seq x y z
N MET A 1 9.29 -8.41 -10.87
CA MET A 1 8.39 -7.72 -9.92
C MET A 1 8.18 -6.31 -10.44
N ALA A 2 6.98 -5.74 -10.29
CA ALA A 2 6.72 -4.36 -10.69
C ALA A 2 6.71 -3.46 -9.44
N ASP A 3 7.28 -2.26 -9.55
CA ASP A 3 7.21 -1.25 -8.51
C ASP A 3 5.84 -0.56 -8.53
N ILE A 4 4.93 -1.07 -7.70
CA ILE A 4 3.57 -0.54 -7.60
C ILE A 4 3.53 0.85 -6.95
N TYR A 5 4.51 1.19 -6.10
CA TYR A 5 4.58 2.50 -5.46
C TYR A 5 5.00 3.58 -6.44
N ALA A 6 6.01 3.32 -7.27
CA ALA A 6 6.40 4.23 -8.35
C ALA A 6 5.24 4.48 -9.32
N LEU A 7 4.51 3.42 -9.71
CA LEU A 7 3.34 3.56 -10.59
C LEU A 7 2.24 4.42 -9.94
N ALA A 8 1.95 4.22 -8.66
CA ALA A 8 0.98 5.04 -7.93
C ALA A 8 1.42 6.52 -7.87
N ARG A 9 2.70 6.79 -7.58
CA ARG A 9 3.26 8.14 -7.53
C ARG A 9 3.15 8.86 -8.88
N LEU A 10 3.46 8.18 -9.97
CA LEU A 10 3.32 8.75 -11.33
C LEU A 10 1.86 9.13 -11.63
N ARG A 11 0.92 8.25 -11.29
CA ARG A 11 -0.52 8.51 -11.51
C ARG A 11 -1.03 9.65 -10.64
N LEU A 12 -0.64 9.71 -9.37
CA LEU A 12 -1.01 10.78 -8.45
C LEU A 12 -0.42 12.13 -8.89
N ALA A 13 0.85 12.17 -9.30
CA ALA A 13 1.50 13.37 -9.81
C ALA A 13 0.82 13.91 -11.08
N ALA A 14 0.38 13.03 -11.98
CA ALA A 14 -0.39 13.42 -13.16
C ALA A 14 -1.75 14.06 -12.82
N GLN A 15 -2.24 13.92 -11.59
CA GLN A 15 -3.44 14.59 -11.07
C GLN A 15 -3.10 15.78 -10.16
N GLY A 16 -1.85 16.23 -10.11
CA GLY A 16 -1.40 17.35 -9.28
C GLY A 16 -1.19 17.00 -7.80
N ILE A 17 -1.29 15.73 -7.41
CA ILE A 17 -1.11 15.29 -6.03
C ILE A 17 0.39 15.01 -5.79
N SER A 18 1.06 15.91 -5.06
CA SER A 18 2.51 15.81 -4.77
C SER A 18 2.83 15.35 -3.34
N ALA A 19 1.93 15.57 -2.38
CA ALA A 19 2.09 15.16 -0.99
C ALA A 19 1.77 13.67 -0.81
N VAL A 20 2.71 12.80 -1.21
CA VAL A 20 2.54 11.33 -1.19
C VAL A 20 3.52 10.68 -0.23
N TYR A 21 3.00 10.09 0.85
CA TYR A 21 3.77 9.49 1.94
C TYR A 21 3.67 7.96 1.94
N GLY A 22 4.60 7.29 2.64
CA GLY A 22 4.65 5.83 2.74
C GLY A 22 5.20 5.14 1.49
N GLY A 23 4.84 3.87 1.30
CA GLY A 23 5.30 3.05 0.17
C GLY A 23 6.67 2.39 0.35
N GLY A 24 7.04 2.06 1.60
CA GLY A 24 8.29 1.37 1.93
C GLY A 24 8.09 -0.03 2.53
N LEU A 25 6.88 -0.59 2.45
CA LEU A 25 6.56 -1.91 3.00
C LEU A 25 6.29 -2.88 1.86
N ASP A 26 6.74 -4.12 1.98
CA ASP A 26 6.43 -5.17 1.00
C ASP A 26 5.78 -6.35 1.72
N THR A 27 4.50 -6.59 1.39
CA THR A 27 3.75 -7.69 1.98
C THR A 27 4.33 -9.06 1.65
N PHE A 28 5.01 -9.21 0.50
CA PHE A 28 5.59 -10.49 0.07
C PHE A 28 6.86 -10.84 0.82
N THR A 29 7.78 -9.88 1.01
CA THR A 29 9.09 -10.14 1.64
C THR A 29 9.07 -9.99 3.16
N ASP A 30 8.24 -9.10 3.71
CA ASP A 30 8.17 -8.89 5.16
C ASP A 30 7.23 -9.93 5.81
N PRO A 31 7.75 -10.78 6.72
CA PRO A 31 7.00 -11.89 7.30
C PRO A 31 5.88 -11.44 8.24
N ARG A 32 5.88 -10.18 8.69
CA ARG A 32 4.83 -9.63 9.57
C ARG A 32 3.49 -9.49 8.86
N PHE A 33 3.47 -9.47 7.53
CA PHE A 33 2.26 -9.21 6.74
C PHE A 33 1.68 -10.48 6.12
N PHE A 34 0.36 -10.64 6.13
CA PHE A 34 -0.32 -11.55 5.20
C PHE A 34 -0.01 -11.19 3.74
N SER A 35 0.24 -12.20 2.90
CA SER A 35 0.49 -12.02 1.47
C SER A 35 -0.08 -13.16 0.66
N TYR A 36 -1.05 -12.84 -0.20
CA TYR A 36 -1.67 -13.81 -1.09
C TYR A 36 -0.66 -14.43 -2.08
N ARG A 37 0.30 -13.62 -2.55
CA ARG A 37 1.36 -14.10 -3.44
C ARG A 37 2.28 -15.11 -2.77
N ARG A 38 2.47 -15.01 -1.44
CA ARG A 38 3.26 -15.97 -0.67
C ARG A 38 2.45 -17.22 -0.31
N ALA A 39 1.18 -17.06 0.07
CA ALA A 39 0.28 -18.16 0.37
C ALA A 39 -1.17 -17.82 -0.02
N THR A 40 -1.78 -18.66 -0.85
CA THR A 40 -3.11 -18.43 -1.43
C THR A 40 -4.22 -18.42 -0.37
N ARG A 41 -4.09 -19.24 0.69
CA ARG A 41 -4.97 -19.24 1.86
C ARG A 41 -4.29 -18.50 3.02
N THR A 42 -4.65 -17.23 3.19
CA THR A 42 -4.05 -16.32 4.18
C THR A 42 -5.09 -15.32 4.70
N GLY A 43 -4.76 -14.54 5.74
CA GLY A 43 -5.62 -13.47 6.27
C GLY A 43 -5.73 -12.26 5.34
N ARG A 44 -6.38 -11.20 5.80
CA ARG A 44 -6.51 -9.93 5.07
C ARG A 44 -6.24 -8.76 6.01
N PHE A 45 -5.62 -7.72 5.48
CA PHE A 45 -5.53 -6.43 6.15
C PHE A 45 -6.58 -5.47 5.60
N ALA A 46 -6.84 -4.43 6.38
CA ALA A 46 -7.61 -3.27 5.96
C ALA A 46 -6.76 -2.00 6.21
N SER A 47 -6.94 -1.00 5.36
CA SER A 47 -6.45 0.36 5.60
C SER A 47 -7.66 1.20 6.03
N LEU A 48 -7.58 1.83 7.19
CA LEU A 48 -8.68 2.60 7.77
C LEU A 48 -8.29 4.07 7.85
N ILE A 49 -9.25 4.95 7.57
CA ILE A 49 -9.14 6.39 7.76
C ILE A 49 -10.51 6.90 8.24
N TRP A 50 -10.51 7.81 9.21
CA TRP A 50 -11.72 8.45 9.71
C TRP A 50 -11.40 9.91 10.08
N ILE A 51 -12.45 10.73 10.11
CA ILE A 51 -12.39 12.08 10.67
C ILE A 51 -12.97 11.97 12.07
N GLU A 52 -12.15 12.29 13.08
CA GLU A 52 -12.60 12.38 14.46
C GLU A 52 -13.16 13.78 14.71
N HIS A 53 -14.33 13.84 15.34
CA HIS A 53 -14.94 15.08 15.79
C HIS A 53 -14.78 15.17 17.31
N ALA A 54 -14.37 16.34 17.79
CA ALA A 54 -14.29 16.65 19.22
C ALA A 54 -15.68 16.85 19.82
#